data_AF-A0AAV4RQH1-F1
#
_entry.id   AF-A0AAV4RQH1-F1
#
_cell.length_a   1.000
_cell.length_b   1.000
_cell.length_c   1.000
_cell.angle_alpha   90.00
_cell.angle_beta   90.00
_cell.angle_gamma   90.00
#
_symmetry.space_group_name_H-M   'P 1'
#
loop_
_entity.id
_entity.type
_entity.pdbx_description
1 polymer ?
#
loop_
_entity_poly.entity_id
_entity_poly.type
_entity_poly.pdbx_seq_one_letter_code
_entity_poly.pdbx_strand_id
1 'polypeptide(L)'
;MNGYNLYLLPKYRKVASGILAGIKDTLTTDFEICKEMGESEDKSEIIKLEVWKKSCRFKIYALYVPPGSKPNLSSLSIDNRTIVIGDMNDHSTRWGDMNAARKEIEDLRSRSEQT
;
A
#
# COMPACT_ATOMS: atom_id res chain seq x y z
N MET A 1 -21.78 -9.46 2.50
CA MET A 1 -21.90 -8.03 2.16
C MET A 1 -22.71 -7.92 0.88
N ASN A 2 -23.94 -7.44 0.94
CA ASN A 2 -24.78 -7.33 -0.25
C ASN A 2 -24.30 -6.18 -1.14
N GLY A 3 -24.23 -6.40 -2.45
CA GLY A 3 -23.86 -5.36 -3.42
C GLY A 3 -22.35 -5.17 -3.63
N TYR A 4 -21.52 -6.15 -3.26
CA TYR A 4 -20.06 -6.08 -3.42
C TYR A 4 -19.48 -7.41 -3.90
N ASN A 5 -18.57 -7.32 -4.88
CA ASN A 5 -17.62 -8.38 -5.19
C ASN A 5 -16.45 -8.31 -4.21
N LEU A 6 -16.06 -9.46 -3.66
CA LEU A 6 -14.97 -9.57 -2.70
C LEU A 6 -13.75 -10.18 -3.37
N TYR A 7 -12.60 -9.54 -3.19
CA TYR A 7 -11.31 -10.01 -3.67
C TYR A 7 -10.38 -10.19 -2.47
N LEU A 8 -9.67 -11.31 -2.44
CA LEU A 8 -8.91 -11.75 -1.27
C LEU A 8 -7.51 -12.17 -1.66
N LEU A 9 -6.51 -11.56 -1.02
CA LEU A 9 -5.21 -12.17 -0.78
C LEU A 9 -5.27 -12.81 0.61
N PRO A 10 -5.28 -14.16 0.73
CA PRO A 10 -5.39 -14.82 2.02
C PRO A 10 -4.12 -14.61 2.86
N LYS A 11 -4.26 -14.78 4.18
CA LYS A 11 -3.15 -14.69 5.11
C LYS A 11 -2.03 -15.70 4.81
N TYR A 12 -0.80 -15.31 5.06
CA TYR A 12 0.34 -16.23 5.09
C TYR A 12 0.36 -17.03 6.40
N ARG A 13 0.80 -18.30 6.36
CA ARG A 13 0.56 -19.36 7.39
C ARG A 13 0.99 -19.06 8.84
N LYS A 14 1.70 -17.97 9.12
CA LYS A 14 2.31 -17.70 10.44
C LYS A 14 2.10 -16.30 11.00
N VAL A 15 1.60 -15.34 10.23
CA VAL A 15 1.43 -13.95 10.65
C VAL A 15 -0.02 -13.54 10.36
N ALA A 16 -0.63 -12.71 11.21
CA ALA A 16 -1.88 -12.05 10.86
C ALA A 16 -1.60 -11.13 9.66
N SER A 17 -2.03 -11.54 8.47
CA SER A 17 -1.83 -10.85 7.20
C SER A 17 -3.03 -11.08 6.27
N GLY A 18 -2.93 -10.63 5.03
CA GLY A 18 -3.95 -10.76 4.02
C GLY A 18 -4.72 -9.47 3.80
N ILE A 19 -5.25 -9.33 2.58
CA ILE A 19 -5.94 -8.13 2.12
C ILE A 19 -7.30 -8.55 1.58
N LEU A 20 -8.37 -8.01 2.16
CA LEU A 20 -9.73 -8.14 1.66
C LEU A 20 -10.19 -6.81 1.06
N ALA A 21 -10.55 -6.81 -0.22
CA ALA A 21 -11.11 -5.67 -0.90
C ALA A 21 -12.55 -5.94 -1.33
N GLY A 22 -13.46 -5.04 -0.97
CA GLY A 22 -14.85 -5.06 -1.43
C GLY A 22 -15.08 -3.97 -2.46
N ILE A 23 -15.42 -4.36 -3.70
CA ILE A 23 -15.76 -3.42 -4.78
C ILE A 23 -17.24 -3.56 -5.11
N LYS A 24 -17.93 -2.44 -5.35
CA LYS A 24 -19.34 -2.46 -5.74
C LYS A 24 -19.55 -3.36 -6.95
N ASP A 25 -20.52 -4.26 -6.87
CA ASP A 25 -20.82 -5.25 -7.90
C ASP A 25 -21.26 -4.64 -9.25
N THR A 26 -21.73 -3.39 -9.22
CA THR A 26 -22.05 -2.60 -10.42
C THR A 26 -20.82 -2.10 -11.18
N LEU A 27 -19.61 -2.27 -10.64
CA LEU A 27 -18.35 -1.85 -11.29
C LEU A 27 -17.64 -3.06 -11.90
N THR A 28 -17.20 -2.92 -13.15
CA THR A 28 -16.27 -3.87 -13.75
C THR A 28 -14.92 -3.75 -13.05
N THR A 29 -14.37 -4.89 -12.64
CA THR A 29 -13.13 -4.94 -11.86
C THR A 29 -12.28 -6.11 -12.34
N ASP A 30 -10.99 -5.87 -12.49
CA ASP A 30 -9.96 -6.88 -12.68
C ASP A 30 -9.08 -6.94 -11.43
N PHE A 31 -8.65 -8.14 -11.05
CA PHE A 31 -7.94 -8.38 -9.79
C PHE A 31 -6.68 -9.20 -10.04
N GLU A 32 -5.58 -8.72 -9.47
CA GLU A 32 -4.28 -9.37 -9.54
C GLU A 32 -3.62 -9.38 -8.16
N ILE A 33 -3.10 -10.53 -7.76
CA ILE A 33 -2.13 -10.61 -6.66
C ILE A 33 -0.76 -10.31 -7.28
N CYS A 34 -0.26 -9.09 -7.06
CA CYS A 34 1.04 -8.70 -7.56
C CYS A 34 2.18 -9.27 -6.72
N LYS A 35 1.91 -9.51 -5.42
CA LYS A 35 2.92 -10.00 -4.48
C LYS A 35 2.30 -10.65 -3.26
N GLU A 36 2.79 -11.84 -2.95
CA GLU A 36 2.50 -12.57 -1.71
C GLU A 36 3.66 -12.43 -0.73
N MET A 37 3.34 -12.56 0.57
CA MET A 37 4.37 -12.58 1.60
C MET A 37 5.27 -13.81 1.44
N GLY A 38 6.56 -13.59 1.25
CA GLY A 38 7.58 -14.63 1.15
C GLY A 38 8.51 -14.67 2.37
N GLU A 39 9.57 -15.46 2.25
CA GLU A 39 10.64 -15.58 3.25
C GLU A 39 11.75 -14.52 3.08
N SER A 40 11.60 -13.58 2.13
CA SER A 40 12.53 -12.47 1.93
C SER A 40 12.46 -11.42 3.05
N GLU A 41 13.46 -10.52 3.10
CA GLU A 41 13.41 -9.33 3.96
C GLU A 41 12.18 -8.46 3.67
N ASP A 42 11.82 -8.42 2.39
CA ASP A 42 10.61 -7.82 1.92
C ASP A 42 9.45 -8.80 2.06
N LYS A 43 8.58 -8.49 3.02
CA LYS A 43 7.40 -9.26 3.39
C LYS A 43 6.12 -8.53 3.02
N SER A 44 6.22 -7.53 2.14
CA SER A 44 5.06 -6.80 1.67
C SER A 44 4.10 -7.67 0.86
N GLU A 45 2.83 -7.49 1.10
CA GLU A 45 1.72 -8.06 0.36
C GLU A 45 1.10 -6.95 -0.51
N ILE A 46 0.86 -7.25 -1.78
CA ILE A 46 0.36 -6.27 -2.74
C ILE A 46 -0.69 -6.92 -3.63
N ILE A 47 -1.89 -6.34 -3.63
CA ILE A 47 -2.91 -6.62 -4.66
C ILE A 47 -3.10 -5.40 -5.54
N LYS A 48 -3.49 -5.63 -6.78
CA LYS A 48 -3.91 -4.61 -7.73
C LYS A 48 -5.35 -4.87 -8.14
N LEU A 49 -6.14 -3.81 -8.13
CA LEU A 49 -7.49 -3.77 -8.66
C LEU A 49 -7.51 -2.75 -9.78
N GLU A 50 -7.86 -3.15 -10.99
CA GLU A 50 -8.28 -2.20 -12.02
C GLU A 50 -9.79 -2.08 -11.93
N VAL A 51 -10.30 -0.86 -11.74
CA VAL A 51 -11.74 -0.60 -11.57
C VAL A 51 -12.19 0.34 -12.68
N TRP A 52 -13.22 -0.05 -13.41
CA TRP A 52 -13.82 0.74 -14.47
C TRP A 52 -15.11 1.38 -14.00
N LYS A 53 -15.22 2.69 -14.22
CA LYS A 53 -16.45 3.46 -14.06
C LYS A 53 -16.68 4.23 -15.36
N LYS A 54 -17.66 3.79 -16.16
CA LYS A 54 -17.88 4.29 -17.52
C LYS A 54 -16.60 4.10 -18.37
N SER A 55 -16.13 5.13 -19.05
CA SER A 55 -14.89 5.13 -19.84
C SER A 55 -13.62 5.38 -19.01
N CYS A 56 -13.73 5.54 -17.69
CA CYS A 56 -12.59 5.79 -16.83
C CYS A 56 -12.11 4.50 -16.15
N ARG A 57 -10.83 4.20 -16.32
CA ARG A 57 -10.11 3.15 -15.59
C ARG A 57 -9.29 3.78 -14.47
N PHE A 58 -9.40 3.22 -13.27
CA PHE A 58 -8.53 3.52 -12.12
C PHE A 58 -7.75 2.26 -11.75
N LYS A 59 -6.48 2.45 -11.41
CA LYS A 59 -5.63 1.39 -10.87
C LYS A 59 -5.52 1.61 -9.37
N ILE A 60 -5.82 0.61 -8.57
CA ILE A 60 -5.75 0.68 -7.11
C ILE A 60 -4.78 -0.40 -6.65
N TYR A 61 -3.68 0.00 -6.04
CA TYR A 61 -2.82 -0.91 -5.30
C TYR A 61 -3.21 -0.87 -3.83
N ALA A 62 -3.53 -2.02 -3.26
CA ALA A 62 -3.69 -2.17 -1.82
C ALA A 62 -2.48 -2.93 -1.26
N LEU A 63 -1.85 -2.38 -0.24
CA LEU A 63 -0.61 -2.87 0.34
C LEU A 63 -0.77 -3.17 1.83
N TYR A 64 -0.06 -4.20 2.26
CA TYR A 64 0.24 -4.42 3.67
C TYR A 64 1.73 -4.74 3.82
N VAL A 65 2.39 -4.04 4.72
CA VAL A 65 3.81 -4.26 5.05
C VAL A 65 3.89 -4.61 6.53
N PRO A 66 4.36 -5.81 6.90
CA PRO A 66 4.55 -6.16 8.29
C PRO A 66 5.59 -5.26 8.98
N PRO A 67 5.47 -5.00 10.29
CA PRO A 67 6.45 -4.22 11.05
C PRO A 67 7.88 -4.74 10.85
N GLY A 68 8.82 -3.82 10.65
CA GLY A 68 10.24 -4.12 10.47
C GLY A 68 10.60 -4.70 9.10
N SER A 69 9.65 -4.85 8.17
CA SER A 69 9.94 -5.19 6.78
C SER A 69 10.34 -3.96 5.96
N LYS A 70 11.19 -4.15 4.96
CA LYS A 70 11.57 -3.10 4.00
C LYS A 70 10.87 -3.40 2.66
N PRO A 71 9.81 -2.66 2.31
CA PRO A 71 9.04 -2.97 1.13
C PRO A 71 9.77 -2.55 -0.15
N ASN A 72 9.82 -3.44 -1.15
CA ASN A 72 10.25 -3.14 -2.51
C ASN A 72 9.02 -2.77 -3.34
N LEU A 73 8.90 -1.47 -3.65
CA LEU A 73 7.78 -0.89 -4.41
C LEU A 73 8.08 -0.74 -5.91
N SER A 74 9.21 -1.28 -6.40
CA SER A 74 9.59 -1.14 -7.82
C SER A 74 8.61 -1.81 -8.80
N SER A 75 7.77 -2.72 -8.32
CA SER A 75 6.70 -3.36 -9.10
C SER A 75 5.46 -2.47 -9.31
N LEU A 76 5.37 -1.33 -8.62
CA LEU A 76 4.23 -0.43 -8.75
C LEU A 76 4.38 0.44 -10.02
N SER A 77 3.54 0.18 -11.02
CA SER A 77 3.40 1.05 -12.19
C SER A 77 2.40 2.16 -11.88
N ILE A 78 2.90 3.35 -11.58
CA ILE A 78 2.10 4.52 -11.17
C ILE A 78 1.88 5.46 -12.36
N ASP A 79 0.63 5.89 -12.54
CA ASP A 79 0.22 6.93 -13.47
C ASP A 79 -0.79 7.89 -12.79
N ASN A 80 -1.30 8.88 -13.54
CA ASN A 80 -2.25 9.88 -13.01
C ASN A 80 -3.62 9.32 -12.59
N ARG A 81 -3.89 8.02 -12.79
CA ARG A 81 -5.14 7.35 -12.39
C ARG A 81 -4.86 6.20 -11.42
N THR A 82 -3.71 6.24 -10.77
CA THR A 82 -3.30 5.23 -9.79
C THR A 82 -3.56 5.74 -8.38
N ILE A 83 -4.20 4.90 -7.57
CA ILE A 83 -4.39 5.08 -6.13
C ILE A 83 -3.56 4.01 -5.44
N VAL A 84 -2.75 4.43 -4.47
CA VAL A 84 -1.98 3.52 -3.61
C VAL A 84 -2.51 3.70 -2.19
N ILE A 85 -2.98 2.61 -1.59
CA ILE A 85 -3.56 2.60 -0.25
C ILE A 85 -3.01 1.41 0.52
N GLY A 86 -2.84 1.52 1.83
CA GLY A 86 -2.36 0.41 2.62
C GLY A 86 -1.80 0.84 3.96
N ASP A 87 -1.39 -0.17 4.72
CA ASP A 87 -0.64 0.00 5.96
C ASP A 87 0.83 -0.38 5.71
N MET A 88 1.71 0.60 5.84
CA MET A 88 3.15 0.44 5.64
C MET A 88 3.88 0.04 6.93
N ASN A 89 3.22 0.10 8.10
CA ASN A 89 3.84 -0.04 9.43
C ASN A 89 5.13 0.77 9.61
N ASP A 90 5.22 1.93 8.94
CA ASP A 90 6.33 2.84 9.04
C ASP A 90 5.85 4.29 8.92
N HIS A 91 6.64 5.19 9.46
CA HIS A 91 6.36 6.63 9.49
C HIS A 91 6.84 7.30 8.21
N SER A 92 6.17 8.39 7.84
CA SER A 92 6.64 9.23 6.76
C SER A 92 7.95 9.89 7.17
N THR A 93 9.02 9.69 6.40
CA THR A 93 10.30 10.37 6.64
C THR A 93 10.21 11.89 6.44
N ARG A 94 9.22 12.35 5.67
CA ARG A 94 9.02 13.77 5.38
C ARG A 94 8.11 14.46 6.39
N TRP A 95 7.10 13.75 6.89
CA TRP A 95 6.04 14.35 7.73
C TRP A 95 6.17 13.94 9.19
N GLY A 96 7.02 12.95 9.48
CA GLY A 96 7.49 12.56 10.81
C GLY A 96 6.40 12.06 11.76
N ASP A 97 6.84 11.48 12.87
CA ASP A 97 6.09 11.46 14.13
C ASP A 97 6.96 12.15 15.20
N MET A 98 6.31 12.78 16.17
CA MET A 98 7.00 13.26 17.37
C MET A 98 7.45 12.05 18.18
N ASN A 99 8.72 12.03 18.60
CA ASN A 99 9.15 11.06 19.62
C ASN A 99 8.23 11.16 20.86
N ALA A 100 8.09 10.07 21.63
CA ALA A 100 7.27 9.98 22.86
C ALA A 100 7.46 11.11 23.91
N ALA A 101 8.45 11.99 23.71
CA ALA A 101 8.71 13.21 24.46
C ALA A 101 8.07 14.50 23.88
N ARG A 102 7.22 14.43 22.84
CA ARG A 102 6.62 15.62 22.15
C ARG A 102 7.63 16.66 21.67
N LYS A 103 8.84 16.24 21.31
CA LYS A 103 9.77 17.10 20.59
C LYS A 103 9.54 16.90 19.10
N GLU A 104 9.29 17.99 18.38
CA GLU A 104 9.49 18.02 16.93
C GLU A 104 10.91 17.52 16.68
N ILE A 105 11.05 16.46 15.89
CA ILE A 105 12.34 16.16 15.28
C ILE A 105 12.53 17.30 14.28
N GLU A 106 13.42 18.23 14.60
CA GLU A 106 13.80 19.29 13.67
C GLU A 106 14.12 18.66 12.32
N ASP A 107 13.37 19.08 11.31
CA ASP A 107 13.60 18.75 9.91
C ASP A 107 15.04 19.17 9.59
N LEU A 108 15.95 18.20 9.53
CA LEU A 108 17.29 18.40 8.98
C LEU A 108 17.14 18.57 7.47
N ARG A 109 16.55 19.69 7.04
CA ARG A 109 17.19 20.46 5.98
C ARG A 109 18.55 20.86 6.52
N SER A 110 19.54 19.98 6.34
CA SER A 110 20.91 20.43 6.29
C SER A 110 21.01 21.40 5.11
N ARG A 111 20.91 22.69 5.45
CA ARG A 111 21.67 23.81 4.92
C ARG A 111 21.92 23.79 3.40
N SER A 112 21.25 24.74 2.75
CA SER A 112 21.85 25.69 1.80
C SER A 112 22.98 25.17 0.90
N GLU A 113 22.71 25.21 -0.40
CA GLU A 113 23.62 25.79 -1.39
C GLU A 113 24.63 26.77 -0.75
N GLN A 114 25.90 26.35 -0.71
CA GLN A 114 27.15 27.09 -0.50
C GLN A 114 28.21 25.98 -0.47
N THR A 115 28.96 25.69 -1.53
CA THR A 115 29.65 26.51 -2.54
C THR A 115 29.79 25.74 -3.85
#